data_AF-A0A9E2Y6A1-F1
#
_entry.id   AF-A0A9E2Y6A1-F1
#
_cell.length_a   1.000
_cell.length_b   1.000
_cell.length_c   1.000
_cell.angle_alpha   90.00
_cell.angle_beta   90.00
_cell.angle_gamma   90.00
#
_symmetry.space_group_name_H-M   'P 1'
#
loop_
_entity.id
_entity.type
_entity.pdbx_description
1 polymer ?
#
loop_
_entity_poly.entity_id
_entity_poly.type
_entity_poly.pdbx_seq_one_letter_code
_entity_poly.pdbx_strand_id
1 'polypeptide(L)'
;MPVHENLELQRDAYVSSDEILQRVAAIGDLEPVPGPAGNGPARYFAFPRAPGAVGVISPLSHDYCERCNRVRLTADGRLRLCLFGDHALDLRSPLRNGASTERLADLLRSAMLIKPERHHLRLGESASRMRAFSEIGG
;
A
#
# COMPACT_ATOMS: atom_id res chain seq x y z
N MET A 1 4.49 -10.30 -4.24
CA MET A 1 3.55 -9.78 -5.27
C MET A 1 4.21 -10.07 -6.61
N PRO A 2 3.55 -10.81 -7.50
CA PRO A 2 4.06 -11.16 -8.83
C PRO A 2 4.09 -9.93 -9.76
N VAL A 3 5.16 -9.16 -9.66
CA VAL A 3 5.47 -8.00 -10.51
C VAL A 3 6.60 -8.41 -11.46
N HIS A 4 6.91 -7.57 -12.45
CA HIS A 4 7.86 -7.91 -13.52
C HIS A 4 9.13 -8.66 -13.05
N GLU A 5 9.80 -8.20 -11.99
CA GLU A 5 11.07 -8.75 -11.49
C GLU A 5 10.99 -10.17 -10.91
N ASN A 6 9.83 -10.61 -10.42
CA ASN A 6 9.64 -11.90 -9.76
C ASN A 6 8.45 -12.70 -10.31
N LEU A 7 7.95 -12.30 -11.48
CA LEU A 7 6.73 -12.84 -12.07
C LEU A 7 6.85 -14.35 -12.29
N GLU A 8 7.95 -14.83 -12.87
CA GLU A 8 8.14 -16.25 -13.15
C GLU A 8 8.16 -17.11 -11.88
N LEU A 9 8.65 -16.58 -10.77
CA LEU A 9 8.73 -17.29 -9.50
C LEU A 9 7.40 -17.31 -8.74
N GLN A 10 6.53 -16.33 -8.97
CA GLN A 10 5.32 -16.12 -8.15
C GLN A 10 4.01 -16.24 -8.93
N ARG A 11 4.03 -16.35 -10.27
CA ARG A 11 2.84 -16.40 -11.11
C ARG A 11 1.90 -17.52 -10.68
N ASP A 12 2.41 -18.73 -10.54
CA ASP A 12 1.58 -19.91 -10.26
C ASP A 12 1.13 -19.96 -8.78
N ALA A 13 1.77 -19.19 -7.91
CA ALA A 13 1.39 -19.04 -6.50
C ALA A 13 0.41 -17.88 -6.26
N TYR A 14 0.08 -17.10 -7.30
CA TYR A 14 -0.84 -15.98 -7.17
C TYR A 14 -2.29 -16.46 -7.14
N VAL A 15 -3.01 -16.04 -6.10
CA VAL A 15 -4.46 -16.21 -6.00
C VAL A 15 -5.07 -14.82 -5.86
N SER A 16 -6.02 -14.49 -6.74
CA SER A 16 -6.67 -13.18 -6.68
C SER A 16 -7.56 -13.08 -5.44
N SER A 17 -7.81 -11.85 -4.97
CA SER A 17 -8.73 -11.66 -3.85
C SER A 17 -10.16 -12.11 -4.16
N ASP A 18 -10.59 -12.01 -5.42
CA ASP A 18 -11.92 -12.47 -5.84
C ASP A 18 -12.00 -13.99 -5.74
N GLU A 19 -10.95 -14.69 -6.16
CA GLU A 19 -10.86 -16.13 -6.03
C GLU A 19 -10.78 -16.58 -4.57
N ILE A 20 -10.02 -15.87 -3.72
CA ILE A 20 -9.99 -16.12 -2.27
C ILE A 20 -11.41 -15.99 -1.70
N LEU A 21 -12.12 -14.90 -2.02
CA LEU A 21 -13.47 -14.65 -1.50
C LEU A 21 -14.48 -15.68 -2.03
N GLN A 22 -14.38 -16.09 -3.29
CA GLN A 22 -15.21 -17.16 -3.86
C GLN A 22 -15.00 -18.50 -3.13
N ARG A 23 -13.74 -18.89 -2.90
CA ARG A 23 -13.41 -20.14 -2.19
C ARG A 23 -13.89 -20.11 -0.73
N VAL A 24 -13.78 -18.96 -0.06
CA VAL A 24 -14.25 -18.80 1.33
C VAL A 24 -15.78 -18.79 1.38
N ALA A 25 -16.45 -18.13 0.44
CA ALA A 25 -17.91 -18.11 0.34
C ALA A 25 -18.53 -19.50 0.06
N ALA A 26 -17.75 -20.47 -0.43
CA ALA A 26 -18.22 -21.86 -0.55
C ALA A 26 -18.47 -22.55 0.82
N ILE A 27 -17.97 -21.98 1.93
CA ILE A 27 -18.17 -22.50 3.28
C ILE A 27 -19.53 -22.08 3.86
N GLY A 28 -20.09 -20.95 3.40
CA GLY A 28 -21.36 -20.40 3.87
C GLY A 28 -21.55 -18.94 3.45
N ASP A 29 -22.59 -18.30 3.97
CA ASP A 29 -22.93 -16.92 3.62
C ASP A 29 -21.87 -15.95 4.17
N LEU A 30 -21.01 -15.44 3.29
CA LEU A 30 -19.94 -14.51 3.64
C LEU A 30 -20.40 -13.08 3.40
N GLU A 31 -20.58 -12.30 4.47
CA GLU A 31 -21.13 -10.95 4.41
C GLU A 31 -20.03 -9.89 4.67
N PRO A 32 -20.02 -8.76 3.94
CA PRO A 32 -19.11 -7.67 4.24
C PRO A 32 -19.47 -7.03 5.59
N VAL A 33 -18.45 -6.79 6.42
CA VAL A 33 -18.62 -6.15 7.74
C VAL A 33 -17.68 -4.96 7.90
N PRO A 34 -18.02 -3.97 8.74
CA PRO A 34 -17.10 -2.89 9.08
C PRO A 34 -15.80 -3.44 9.67
N GLY A 35 -14.68 -2.93 9.19
CA GLY A 35 -13.38 -3.20 9.78
C GLY A 35 -13.15 -2.37 11.05
N PRO A 36 -12.24 -2.80 11.92
CA PRO A 36 -11.74 -1.96 13.02
C PRO A 36 -11.22 -0.61 12.50
N ALA A 37 -11.54 0.48 13.23
CA ALA A 37 -11.12 1.83 12.88
C ALA A 37 -9.59 1.97 12.89
N GLY A 38 -9.03 2.66 11.89
CA GLY A 38 -7.59 2.88 11.76
C GLY A 38 -6.78 1.70 11.22
N ASN A 39 -7.42 0.55 10.97
CA ASN A 39 -6.71 -0.61 10.44
C ASN A 39 -6.50 -0.52 8.93
N GLY A 40 -5.48 -1.25 8.48
CA GLY A 40 -4.91 -1.18 7.13
C GLY A 40 -5.90 -1.51 6.00
N PRO A 41 -5.39 -1.74 4.79
CA PRO A 41 -6.20 -1.73 3.56
C PRO A 41 -7.24 -2.85 3.41
N ALA A 42 -7.35 -3.72 4.40
CA ALA A 42 -8.17 -4.92 4.35
C ALA A 42 -9.66 -4.58 4.21
N ARG A 43 -10.34 -5.36 3.38
CA ARG A 43 -11.80 -5.46 3.38
C ARG A 43 -12.18 -6.63 4.28
N TYR A 44 -13.17 -6.44 5.14
CA TYR A 44 -13.54 -7.41 6.17
C TYR A 44 -14.86 -8.08 5.84
N PHE A 45 -14.94 -9.37 6.14
CA PHE A 45 -16.10 -10.22 5.91
C PHE A 45 -16.32 -11.16 7.08
N ALA A 46 -17.54 -11.54 7.38
CA ALA A 46 -17.86 -12.50 8.44
C ALA A 46 -18.99 -13.44 8.00
N PHE A 47 -19.00 -14.65 8.56
CA PHE A 47 -20.17 -15.53 8.46
C PHE A 47 -21.17 -15.18 9.58
N PRO A 48 -22.49 -15.24 9.32
CA PRO A 48 -23.48 -15.06 10.36
C PRO A 48 -23.22 -15.95 11.58
N ARG A 49 -23.18 -15.35 12.77
CA ARG A 49 -22.92 -16.00 14.07
C ARG A 49 -21.49 -16.53 14.27
N ALA A 50 -20.56 -16.26 13.36
CA ALA A 50 -19.15 -16.55 13.61
C ALA A 50 -18.57 -15.61 14.68
N PRO A 51 -17.62 -16.07 15.51
CA PRO A 51 -17.01 -15.25 16.57
C PRO A 51 -16.04 -14.18 16.03
N GLY A 52 -15.79 -14.13 14.72
CA GLY A 52 -14.80 -13.22 14.13
C GLY A 52 -14.99 -13.00 12.63
N ALA A 53 -14.08 -12.21 12.07
CA ALA A 53 -14.08 -11.79 10.67
C ALA A 53 -12.78 -12.19 9.96
N VAL A 54 -12.85 -12.31 8.64
CA VAL A 54 -11.72 -12.51 7.73
C VAL A 54 -11.43 -11.18 7.04
N GLY A 55 -10.17 -10.74 7.07
CA GLY A 55 -9.69 -9.57 6.34
C GLY A 55 -8.93 -9.96 5.09
N VAL A 56 -9.29 -9.41 3.94
CA VAL A 56 -8.58 -9.63 2.68
C VAL A 56 -7.90 -8.34 2.24
N ILE A 57 -6.59 -8.40 2.01
CA ILE A 57 -5.80 -7.30 1.46
C ILE A 57 -5.56 -7.57 -0.03
N SER A 58 -6.00 -6.65 -0.86
CA SER A 58 -5.86 -6.69 -2.31
C SER A 58 -4.91 -5.56 -2.71
N PRO A 59 -3.63 -5.86 -3.02
CA PRO A 59 -2.72 -4.83 -3.53
C PRO A 59 -2.60 -4.84 -5.07
N LEU A 60 -3.14 -5.87 -5.74
CA LEU A 60 -3.06 -6.06 -7.19
C LEU A 60 -4.44 -6.12 -7.87
N SER A 61 -5.36 -6.94 -7.36
CA SER A 61 -6.70 -7.13 -7.96
C SER A 61 -7.64 -5.95 -7.72
N HIS A 62 -7.46 -5.29 -6.58
CA HIS A 62 -8.09 -4.03 -6.23
C HIS A 62 -6.98 -3.15 -5.63
N ASP A 63 -7.14 -1.84 -5.66
CA ASP A 63 -6.29 -0.94 -4.88
C ASP A 63 -7.11 -0.23 -3.80
N TYR A 64 -6.42 0.46 -2.91
CA TYR A 64 -6.99 1.18 -1.77
C TYR A 64 -6.36 2.57 -1.68
N CYS A 65 -5.86 3.09 -2.80
CA CYS A 65 -5.05 4.31 -2.81
C CYS A 65 -5.89 5.54 -2.51
N GLU A 66 -7.17 5.55 -2.91
CA GLU A 66 -8.15 6.62 -2.62
C GLU A 66 -8.24 6.98 -1.13
N ARG A 67 -7.99 6.00 -0.25
CA ARG A 67 -8.04 6.10 1.20
C ARG A 67 -6.67 5.97 1.86
N CYS A 68 -5.60 5.95 1.06
CA CYS A 68 -4.24 5.78 1.55
C CYS A 68 -3.69 7.09 2.13
N ASN A 69 -3.61 7.15 3.45
CA ASN A 69 -3.03 8.26 4.21
C ASN A 69 -1.55 8.04 4.58
N ARG A 70 -0.85 7.10 3.91
CA ARG A 70 0.54 6.75 4.24
C ARG A 70 1.55 7.44 3.34
N VAL A 71 2.60 7.92 3.98
CA VAL A 71 3.89 8.31 3.39
C VAL A 71 5.00 7.73 4.26
N ARG A 72 6.22 7.64 3.73
CA ARG A 72 7.31 6.93 4.41
C ARG A 72 8.57 7.76 4.44
N LEU A 73 9.18 7.89 5.61
CA LEU A 73 10.53 8.41 5.74
C LEU A 73 11.52 7.25 5.62
N THR A 74 12.38 7.29 4.62
CA THR A 74 13.43 6.30 4.40
C THR A 74 14.64 6.55 5.30
N ALA A 75 15.50 5.54 5.47
CA ALA A 75 16.70 5.63 6.31
C ALA A 75 17.73 6.68 5.81
N ASP A 76 17.76 6.95 4.50
CA ASP A 76 18.56 8.03 3.91
C ASP A 76 17.90 9.43 4.06
N GLY A 77 16.75 9.50 4.74
CA GLY A 77 16.08 10.74 5.12
C GLY A 77 15.24 11.37 4.00
N ARG A 78 14.70 10.53 3.11
CA ARG A 78 13.78 10.95 2.05
C ARG A 78 12.34 10.59 2.37
N LEU A 79 11.43 11.50 2.08
CA LEU A 79 10.00 11.29 2.17
C LEU A 79 9.49 10.65 0.87
N ARG A 80 9.19 9.36 0.89
CA ARG A 80 8.50 8.65 -0.19
C ARG A 80 6.99 8.83 -0.08
N LEU A 81 6.37 9.18 -1.19
CA LEU A 81 4.93 9.49 -1.26
C LEU A 81 4.07 8.26 -1.53
N CYS A 82 4.67 7.22 -2.09
CA CYS A 82 4.04 5.93 -2.35
C CYS A 82 5.06 4.82 -2.09
N LEU A 83 4.59 3.66 -1.60
CA LEU A 83 5.44 2.49 -1.40
C LEU A 83 6.03 2.03 -2.76
N PHE A 84 5.20 2.06 -3.80
CA PHE A 84 5.50 1.56 -5.15
C PHE A 84 5.86 2.66 -6.16
N GLY A 85 5.82 3.94 -5.76
CA GLY A 85 6.19 5.06 -6.64
C GLY A 85 7.66 5.44 -6.48
N ASP A 86 8.22 6.20 -7.42
CA ASP A 86 9.60 6.68 -7.37
C ASP A 86 9.77 8.06 -6.73
N HIS A 87 8.68 8.86 -6.66
CA HIS A 87 8.69 10.18 -6.05
C HIS A 87 9.14 10.15 -4.58
N ALA A 88 10.25 10.85 -4.32
CA ALA A 88 10.83 11.02 -3.00
C ALA A 88 11.37 12.45 -2.83
N LEU A 89 11.10 13.07 -1.69
CA LEU A 89 11.58 14.41 -1.34
C LEU A 89 12.70 14.31 -0.29
N ASP A 90 13.81 15.03 -0.47
CA ASP A 90 14.85 15.12 0.57
C ASP A 90 14.39 16.01 1.73
N LEU A 91 14.18 15.41 2.90
CA LEU A 91 13.90 16.14 4.14
C LEU A 91 15.14 16.29 5.03
N ARG A 92 16.18 15.47 4.80
CA ARG A 92 17.40 15.45 5.60
C ARG A 92 18.21 16.72 5.43
N SER A 93 18.41 17.17 4.18
CA SER A 93 19.23 18.35 3.91
C SER A 93 18.62 19.64 4.49
N PRO A 94 17.32 19.96 4.26
CA PRO A 94 16.70 21.13 4.90
C PRO A 94 16.78 21.09 6.42
N LEU A 95 16.52 19.93 7.03
CA LEU A 95 16.55 19.76 8.48
C LEU A 95 17.97 19.96 9.04
N ARG A 96 19.00 19.41 8.39
CA ARG A 96 20.40 19.60 8.79
C ARG A 96 20.92 21.02 8.57
N ASN A 97 20.34 21.75 7.63
CA ASN A 97 20.66 23.15 7.36
C ASN A 97 19.88 24.12 8.25
N GLY A 98 19.14 23.62 9.26
CA GLY A 98 18.43 24.47 10.23
C GLY A 98 17.13 25.07 9.70
N ALA A 99 16.44 24.41 8.74
CA ALA A 99 15.13 24.86 8.29
C ALA A 99 14.14 24.99 9.45
N SER A 100 13.32 26.05 9.42
CA SER A 100 12.27 26.24 10.42
C SER A 100 11.17 25.18 10.29
N THR A 101 10.38 25.02 11.36
CA THR A 101 9.21 24.13 11.38
C THR A 101 8.22 24.49 10.27
N GLU A 102 7.99 25.78 10.04
CA GLU A 102 7.09 26.29 9.00
C GLU A 102 7.58 25.89 7.62
N ARG A 103 8.89 26.03 7.38
CA ARG A 103 9.50 25.62 6.10
C ARG A 103 9.37 24.11 5.87
N LEU A 104 9.59 23.30 6.90
CA LEU A 104 9.39 21.86 6.82
C LEU A 104 7.92 21.50 6.57
N ALA A 105 6.98 22.17 7.23
CA ALA A 105 5.55 21.97 7.03
C ALA A 105 5.13 22.31 5.58
N ASP A 106 5.68 23.36 5.00
CA ASP A 106 5.43 23.71 3.59
C ASP A 106 5.98 22.65 2.64
N LEU A 107 7.19 22.14 2.89
CA LEU A 107 7.75 21.04 2.10
C LEU A 107 6.86 19.79 2.15
N LEU A 108 6.34 19.44 3.33
CA LEU A 108 5.41 18.32 3.50
C LEU A 108 4.08 18.56 2.75
N ARG A 109 3.50 19.77 2.84
CA ARG A 109 2.28 20.13 2.11
C ARG A 109 2.48 20.04 0.60
N SER A 110 3.58 20.59 0.07
CA SER A 110 3.92 20.48 -1.35
C SER A 110 4.13 19.03 -1.79
N ALA A 111 4.75 18.20 -0.95
CA ALA A 111 4.87 16.77 -1.20
C ALA A 111 3.51 16.07 -1.33
N MET A 112 2.50 16.44 -0.54
CA MET A 112 1.17 15.83 -0.64
C MET A 112 0.49 16.12 -1.97
N LEU A 113 0.76 17.27 -2.59
CA LEU A 113 0.24 17.63 -3.93
C LEU A 113 0.85 16.78 -5.05
N ILE A 114 2.03 16.19 -4.82
CA ILE A 114 2.74 15.32 -5.76
C ILE A 114 2.42 13.85 -5.50
N LYS A 115 1.78 13.52 -4.37
CA LYS A 115 1.42 12.14 -4.04
C LYS A 115 0.52 11.59 -5.15
N PRO A 116 0.90 10.47 -5.79
CA PRO A 116 0.10 9.91 -6.86
C PRO A 116 -1.27 9.48 -6.31
N GLU A 117 -2.31 9.70 -7.11
CA GLU A 117 -3.68 9.29 -6.79
C GLU A 117 -3.78 7.80 -6.50
N ARG A 118 -3.04 6.99 -7.27
CA ARG A 118 -2.94 5.54 -7.09
C ARG A 118 -1.62 4.98 -7.55
N HIS A 119 -1.30 3.80 -7.04
CA HIS A 119 -0.25 2.99 -7.67
C HIS A 119 -0.79 2.34 -8.94
N HIS A 120 0.09 2.15 -9.92
CA HIS A 120 -0.25 1.46 -11.17
C HIS A 120 0.31 0.03 -11.20
N LEU A 121 0.37 -0.62 -10.04
CA LEU A 121 0.75 -2.02 -9.97
C LEU A 121 -0.28 -2.88 -10.70
N ARG A 122 0.20 -3.72 -11.61
CA ARG A 122 -0.58 -4.76 -12.26
C ARG A 122 0.21 -6.05 -12.29
N LEU A 123 -0.51 -7.17 -12.38
CA LEU A 123 0.11 -8.49 -12.50
C LEU A 123 1.08 -8.51 -13.69
N GLY A 124 2.35 -8.81 -13.41
CA GLY A 124 3.40 -8.86 -14.43
C GLY A 124 3.87 -7.51 -14.99
N GLU A 125 3.30 -6.40 -14.54
CA GLU A 125 3.83 -5.06 -14.85
C GLU A 125 4.69 -4.55 -13.67
N SER A 126 5.55 -3.57 -13.95
CA SER A 126 6.27 -2.83 -12.91
C SER A 126 5.63 -1.45 -12.75
N ALA A 127 5.17 -1.11 -11.55
CA ALA A 127 4.80 0.26 -11.23
C ALA A 127 6.09 1.06 -11.03
N SER A 128 6.60 1.74 -12.06
CA SER A 128 7.84 2.53 -12.00
C SER A 128 9.10 1.73 -11.63
N ARG A 129 10.22 2.41 -11.38
CA ARG A 129 11.44 1.81 -10.80
C ARG A 129 11.20 1.49 -9.33
N MET A 130 10.57 0.35 -9.05
CA MET A 130 10.44 -0.14 -7.67
C MET A 130 11.81 -0.37 -7.06
N ARG A 131 11.95 0.07 -5.80
CA ARG A 131 13.10 -0.29 -4.97
C ARG A 131 12.74 -1.51 -4.15
N ALA A 132 13.76 -2.32 -3.82
CA ALA A 132 13.56 -3.40 -2.89
C ALA A 132 12.98 -2.85 -1.57
N PHE A 133 12.00 -3.56 -1.02
CA PHE A 133 11.35 -3.15 0.23
C PHE A 133 12.35 -2.99 1.39
N SER A 134 13.42 -3.78 1.40
CA SER A 134 14.55 -3.64 2.31
C SER A 134 15.24 -2.27 2.23
N GLU A 135 15.29 -1.62 1.06
CA GLU A 135 15.90 -0.30 0.89
C GLU A 135 15.01 0.85 1.40
N ILE A 136 13.71 0.60 1.51
CA ILE A 136 12.72 1.63 1.86
C ILE A 136 12.08 1.39 3.22
N GLY A 137 12.67 0.53 4.06
CA GLY A 137 12.26 0.33 5.46
C GLY A 137 11.18 -0.75 5.67
N GLY A 138 11.09 -1.74 4.78
CA GLY A 138 10.30 -2.97 4.96
C GLY A 138 9.19 -3.20 3.96
#